data_AF-A0A956AHV8-F1
#
_entry.id   AF-A0A956AHV8-F1
#
_cell.length_a   1.000
_cell.length_b   1.000
_cell.length_c   1.000
_cell.angle_alpha   90.00
_cell.angle_beta   90.00
_cell.angle_gamma   90.00
#
_symmetry.space_group_name_H-M   'P 1'
#
loop_
_entity.id
_entity.type
_entity.pdbx_description
1 polymer ?
#
loop_
_entity_poly.entity_id
_entity_poly.type
_entity_poly.pdbx_seq_one_letter_code
_entity_poly.pdbx_strand_id
1 'polypeptide(L)'
;FADRILFGTDLGITRGIMLGSVGKNRPGLADVFLFYADHFRWFETSRRRLPLPTPIQGSWTIDGVALPADVLDRVYHRNALKLLFGADAPGPADADALDTAPPWSDYF
;
A
#
# COMPACT_ATOMS: atom_id res chain seq x y z
N PHE A 1 -3.07 -17.72 7.37
CA PHE A 1 -4.10 -17.07 6.52
C PHE A 1 -3.55 -15.88 5.75
N ALA A 2 -2.65 -15.07 6.32
CA ALA A 2 -2.08 -13.89 5.64
C ALA A 2 -1.31 -14.19 4.33
N ASP A 3 -0.89 -15.44 4.10
CA ASP A 3 -0.04 -15.86 2.97
C ASP A 3 -0.76 -15.85 1.59
N ARG A 4 -2.01 -15.39 1.57
CA ARG A 4 -2.88 -15.30 0.38
C ARG A 4 -3.43 -13.90 0.16
N ILE A 5 -2.89 -12.89 0.84
CA ILE A 5 -3.33 -11.49 0.77
C ILE A 5 -2.20 -10.64 0.19
N LEU A 6 -2.52 -9.76 -0.73
CA LEU A 6 -1.56 -8.87 -1.40
C LEU A 6 -2.01 -7.43 -1.21
N PHE A 7 -1.08 -6.52 -1.04
CA PHE A 7 -1.39 -5.09 -1.02
C PHE A 7 -1.43 -4.49 -2.44
N GLY A 8 -2.48 -3.72 -2.71
CA GLY A 8 -2.62 -2.91 -3.91
C GLY A 8 -3.45 -1.67 -3.57
N THR A 9 -2.99 -0.49 -4.01
CA THR A 9 -3.58 0.80 -3.63
C THR A 9 -4.84 1.16 -4.39
N ASP A 10 -5.15 0.45 -5.48
CA ASP A 10 -6.20 0.83 -6.43
C ASP A 10 -6.01 2.26 -7.01
N LEU A 11 -4.75 2.62 -7.29
CA LEU A 11 -4.39 3.85 -8.01
C LEU A 11 -4.55 3.65 -9.52
N GLY A 12 -5.36 4.48 -10.17
CA GLY A 12 -5.47 4.54 -11.62
C GLY A 12 -4.76 5.78 -12.19
N ILE A 13 -4.02 5.63 -13.30
CA ILE A 13 -3.33 6.74 -14.00
C ILE A 13 -3.72 6.90 -15.47
N THR A 14 -4.36 5.90 -16.08
CA THR A 14 -4.56 5.81 -17.53
C THR A 14 -5.51 6.89 -18.09
N ARG A 15 -6.47 7.36 -17.31
CA ARG A 15 -7.45 8.38 -17.72
C ARG A 15 -7.40 9.63 -16.83
N GLY A 16 -6.24 9.88 -16.24
CA GLY A 16 -6.05 10.79 -15.11
C GLY A 16 -5.94 10.02 -13.79
N ILE A 17 -5.60 10.75 -12.72
CA ILE A 17 -5.43 10.19 -11.37
C ILE A 17 -6.79 9.76 -10.80
N MET A 18 -6.89 8.50 -10.38
CA MET A 18 -8.02 7.92 -9.64
C MET A 18 -7.50 7.30 -8.34
N LEU A 19 -8.11 7.67 -7.21
CA LEU A 19 -7.71 7.22 -5.87
C LEU A 19 -8.78 6.29 -5.30
N GLY A 20 -8.79 5.02 -5.72
CA GLY A 20 -9.81 4.01 -5.34
C GLY A 20 -11.23 4.25 -5.89
N SER A 21 -11.53 5.45 -6.36
CA SER A 21 -12.77 5.80 -7.05
C SER A 21 -12.62 7.10 -7.84
N VAL A 22 -13.53 7.34 -8.79
CA VAL A 22 -13.61 8.59 -9.53
C VAL A 22 -14.58 9.53 -8.81
N GLY A 23 -14.02 10.59 -8.23
CA GLY A 23 -14.79 11.66 -7.59
C GLY A 23 -15.18 12.79 -8.54
N LYS A 24 -16.00 13.73 -8.03
CA LYS A 24 -16.38 14.96 -8.74
C LYS A 24 -15.18 15.88 -9.00
N ASN A 25 -14.23 15.91 -8.06
CA ASN A 25 -13.01 16.70 -8.15
C ASN A 25 -11.87 15.81 -8.64
N ARG A 26 -11.01 16.35 -9.51
CA ARG A 26 -9.80 15.65 -9.96
C ARG A 26 -8.74 15.71 -8.85
N PRO A 27 -8.17 14.56 -8.43
CA PRO A 27 -7.09 14.56 -7.46
C PRO A 27 -5.81 15.18 -8.05
N GLY A 28 -5.06 15.88 -7.21
CA GLY A 28 -3.71 16.33 -7.48
C GLY A 28 -2.66 15.35 -6.96
N LEU A 29 -1.37 15.67 -7.20
CA LEU A 29 -0.26 14.83 -6.75
C LEU A 29 -0.17 14.73 -5.22
N ALA A 30 -0.47 15.81 -4.49
CA ALA A 30 -0.50 15.80 -3.03
C ALA A 30 -1.54 14.79 -2.48
N ASP A 31 -2.69 14.65 -3.15
CA ASP A 31 -3.73 13.71 -2.76
C ASP A 31 -3.27 12.25 -2.93
N VAL A 32 -2.40 11.97 -3.91
CA VAL A 32 -1.80 10.64 -4.11
C VAL A 32 -0.95 10.23 -2.90
N PHE A 33 -0.13 11.15 -2.40
CA PHE A 33 0.72 10.86 -1.23
C PHE A 33 -0.08 10.63 0.04
N LEU A 34 -1.12 11.45 0.27
CA LEU A 34 -2.02 11.27 1.41
C LEU A 34 -2.78 9.94 1.31
N PHE A 35 -3.31 9.64 0.11
CA PHE A 35 -3.99 8.39 -0.17
C PHE A 35 -3.08 7.19 0.10
N TYR A 36 -1.83 7.23 -0.36
CA TYR A 36 -0.86 6.16 -0.10
C TYR A 36 -0.61 6.00 1.40
N ALA A 37 -0.30 7.09 2.12
CA ALA A 37 -0.03 7.09 3.55
C ALA A 37 -1.21 6.55 4.40
N ASP A 38 -2.45 6.82 4.00
CA ASP A 38 -3.63 6.36 4.73
C ASP A 38 -3.76 4.82 4.73
N HIS A 39 -3.27 4.13 3.70
CA HIS A 39 -3.24 2.66 3.68
C HIS A 39 -2.31 2.11 4.78
N PHE A 40 -1.10 2.64 4.89
CA PHE A 40 -0.16 2.24 5.95
C PHE A 40 -0.72 2.56 7.33
N ARG A 41 -1.31 3.74 7.48
CA ARG A 41 -1.94 4.15 8.74
C ARG A 41 -3.03 3.18 9.19
N TRP A 42 -3.83 2.65 8.25
CA TRP A 42 -4.84 1.66 8.53
C TRP A 42 -4.24 0.31 8.95
N PHE A 43 -3.22 -0.18 8.26
CA PHE A 43 -2.61 -1.48 8.57
C PHE A 43 -1.78 -1.48 9.85
N GLU A 44 -0.99 -0.43 10.09
CA GLU A 44 0.10 -0.46 11.07
C GLU A 44 -0.27 0.09 12.45
N THR A 45 -1.37 0.83 12.55
CA THR A 45 -1.71 1.54 13.79
C THR A 45 -2.96 0.96 14.45
N SER A 46 -3.07 1.11 15.76
CA SER A 46 -4.28 0.82 16.54
C SER A 46 -5.20 2.04 16.67
N ARG A 47 -4.96 3.09 15.88
CA ARG A 47 -5.71 4.35 15.95
C ARG A 47 -7.17 4.11 15.55
N ARG A 48 -8.08 4.62 16.37
CA ARG A 48 -9.51 4.57 16.09
C ARG A 48 -9.99 5.82 15.37
N ARG A 49 -11.11 5.67 14.66
CA ARG A 49 -11.80 6.75 13.96
C ARG A 49 -10.93 7.48 12.92
N LEU A 50 -10.17 6.72 12.13
CA LEU A 50 -9.47 7.25 10.97
C LEU A 50 -10.48 7.70 9.90
N PRO A 51 -10.27 8.86 9.24
CA PRO A 51 -11.10 9.27 8.11
C PRO A 51 -10.88 8.32 6.92
N LEU A 52 -11.92 8.12 6.10
CA LEU A 52 -11.74 7.42 4.83
C LEU A 52 -11.01 8.30 3.83
N PRO A 53 -10.08 7.74 3.05
CA PRO A 53 -9.36 8.47 2.01
C PRO A 53 -10.24 8.74 0.77
N THR A 54 -11.44 8.15 0.70
CA THR A 54 -12.36 8.21 -0.45
C THR A 54 -13.74 8.77 -0.04
N PRO A 55 -13.93 10.10 0.00
CA PRO A 55 -15.14 10.74 0.52
C PRO A 55 -16.44 10.33 -0.17
N ILE A 56 -16.38 9.88 -1.43
CA ILE A 56 -17.56 9.41 -2.18
C ILE A 56 -18.21 8.17 -1.55
N GLN A 57 -17.45 7.42 -0.74
CA GLN A 57 -17.98 6.23 -0.07
C GLN A 57 -18.87 6.64 1.11
N GLY A 58 -18.62 7.77 1.76
CA GLY A 58 -19.41 8.29 2.87
C GLY A 58 -18.53 8.92 3.95
N SER A 59 -19.13 9.33 5.07
CA SER A 59 -18.46 10.03 6.16
C SER A 59 -18.29 9.20 7.44
N TRP A 60 -18.24 7.87 7.32
CA TRP A 60 -17.91 7.02 8.47
C TRP A 60 -16.40 7.01 8.71
N THR A 61 -16.00 6.41 9.82
CA THR A 61 -14.58 6.27 10.18
C THR A 61 -14.21 4.80 10.30
N ILE A 62 -12.94 4.48 10.07
CA ILE A 62 -12.39 3.12 10.22
C ILE A 62 -11.39 3.07 11.38
N ASP A 63 -11.29 1.91 12.02
CA ASP A 63 -10.27 1.66 13.02
C ASP A 63 -9.08 0.94 12.36
N GLY A 64 -7.88 1.33 12.76
CA GLY A 64 -6.65 0.67 12.32
C GLY A 64 -6.51 -0.74 12.90
N VAL A 65 -5.81 -1.60 12.17
CA VAL A 65 -5.73 -3.04 12.43
C VAL A 65 -4.54 -3.42 13.33
N ALA A 66 -3.47 -2.61 13.31
CA ALA A 66 -2.21 -2.87 14.02
C ALA A 66 -1.64 -4.29 13.73
N LEU A 67 -1.44 -4.59 12.44
CA LEU A 67 -0.88 -5.87 12.03
C LEU A 67 0.56 -6.05 12.57
N PRO A 68 0.93 -7.25 13.02
CA PRO A 68 2.30 -7.58 13.37
C PRO A 68 3.27 -7.43 12.20
N ALA A 69 4.54 -7.10 12.48
CA ALA A 69 5.57 -6.85 11.47
C ALA A 69 5.77 -8.04 10.50
N ASP A 70 5.68 -9.28 10.98
CA ASP A 70 5.80 -10.49 10.13
C ASP A 70 4.60 -10.68 9.20
N VAL A 71 3.43 -10.12 9.55
CA VAL A 71 2.25 -10.11 8.69
C VAL A 71 2.36 -8.99 7.65
N LEU A 72 2.81 -7.80 8.06
CA LEU A 72 3.03 -6.66 7.17
C LEU A 72 4.01 -6.99 6.05
N ASP A 73 5.15 -7.59 6.38
CA ASP A 73 6.14 -8.02 5.38
C ASP A 73 5.56 -9.01 4.35
N ARG A 74 4.66 -9.91 4.78
CA ARG A 74 3.96 -10.81 3.86
C ARG A 74 3.00 -10.07 2.94
N VAL A 75 2.17 -9.19 3.51
CA VAL A 75 1.14 -8.43 2.79
C VAL A 75 1.75 -7.44 1.80
N TYR A 76 2.82 -6.74 2.19
CA TYR A 76 3.47 -5.74 1.35
C TYR A 76 4.45 -6.33 0.34
N HIS A 77 5.07 -7.47 0.63
CA HIS A 77 6.21 -7.93 -0.15
C HIS A 77 6.21 -9.43 -0.48
N ARG A 78 6.35 -10.32 0.52
CA ARG A 78 6.66 -11.74 0.24
C ARG A 78 5.57 -12.46 -0.56
N ASN A 79 4.30 -12.13 -0.33
CA ASN A 79 3.21 -12.76 -1.08
C ASN A 79 3.24 -12.33 -2.57
N ALA A 80 3.62 -11.09 -2.85
CA ALA A 80 3.74 -10.60 -4.22
C ALA A 80 4.91 -11.26 -4.94
N LEU A 81 6.07 -11.39 -4.29
CA LEU A 81 7.21 -12.12 -4.85
C LEU A 81 6.84 -13.56 -5.19
N LYS A 82 6.16 -14.26 -4.27
CA LYS A 82 5.72 -15.63 -4.51
C LYS A 82 4.76 -15.75 -5.69
N LEU A 83 3.84 -14.79 -5.85
CA LEU A 83 2.89 -14.79 -6.96
C LEU A 83 3.59 -14.52 -8.30
N LEU A 84 4.54 -13.58 -8.34
CA LEU A 84 5.20 -13.14 -9.56
C LEU A 84 6.32 -14.09 -10.02
N PHE A 85 7.02 -14.72 -9.08
CA PHE A 85 8.25 -15.46 -9.35
C PHE A 85 8.22 -16.92 -8.87
N GLY A 86 7.12 -17.37 -8.25
CA GLY A 86 6.96 -18.74 -7.76
C GLY A 86 7.36 -18.93 -6.29
N ALA A 87 7.12 -20.13 -5.76
CA ALA A 87 7.38 -20.44 -4.34
C ALA A 87 8.86 -20.41 -3.94
N ASP A 88 9.75 -20.59 -4.92
CA ASP A 88 11.20 -20.57 -4.76
C ASP A 88 11.79 -19.18 -5.06
N ALA A 89 10.95 -18.14 -5.11
CA ALA A 89 11.39 -16.78 -5.33
C ALA A 89 12.45 -16.38 -4.29
N PRO A 90 13.59 -15.84 -4.73
CA PRO A 90 14.65 -15.40 -3.84
C PRO A 90 14.09 -14.49 -2.73
N GLY A 91 14.39 -14.82 -1.48
CA GLY A 91 14.01 -13.97 -0.34
C GLY A 91 14.87 -12.70 -0.32
N PRO A 92 14.60 -11.73 0.57
CA PRO A 92 15.44 -10.53 0.67
C PRO A 92 16.94 -10.80 0.92
N ALA A 93 17.33 -11.99 1.36
CA ALA A 93 18.74 -12.40 1.43
C ALA A 93 19.42 -12.59 0.06
N ASP A 94 18.64 -12.74 -1.01
CA ASP A 94 19.09 -12.80 -2.40
C ASP A 94 18.87 -11.46 -3.13
N ALA A 95 18.24 -10.49 -2.46
CA ALA A 95 17.97 -9.14 -2.97
C ALA A 95 19.21 -8.23 -2.94
N ASP A 96 20.32 -8.65 -2.33
CA ASP A 96 21.64 -8.02 -2.49
C ASP A 96 22.05 -7.94 -3.98
N ALA A 97 21.48 -8.79 -4.85
CA ALA A 97 21.67 -8.71 -6.30
C ALA A 97 20.86 -7.59 -6.98
N LEU A 98 19.86 -7.01 -6.31
CA LEU A 98 19.03 -5.89 -6.79
C LEU A 98 19.43 -4.54 -6.17
N ASP A 99 20.42 -4.50 -5.27
CA ASP A 99 20.93 -3.34 -4.52
C ASP A 99 21.77 -2.35 -5.35
N THR A 100 21.48 -2.25 -6.64
CA THR A 100 22.05 -1.19 -7.52
C THR A 100 21.10 -0.03 -7.75
N ALA A 101 19.88 -0.09 -7.19
CA ALA A 101 18.96 1.03 -7.18
C ALA A 101 19.38 2.03 -6.07
N PRO A 102 19.42 3.35 -6.35
CA PRO A 102 19.78 4.34 -5.35
C PRO A 102 18.80 4.32 -4.17
N PRO A 103 19.26 4.66 -2.95
CA PRO A 103 18.46 4.59 -1.75
C PRO A 103 17.20 5.46 -1.88
N TRP A 104 16.10 5.00 -1.28
CA TRP A 104 14.80 5.69 -1.33
C TRP A 104 14.84 7.15 -0.83
N SER A 105 15.86 7.52 -0.04
CA SER A 105 16.13 8.89 0.41
C SER A 105 16.45 9.87 -0.73
N ASP A 106 16.87 9.38 -1.90
CA ASP A 106 17.25 10.23 -3.03
C ASP A 106 16.06 10.60 -3.91
N TYR A 107 14.88 10.04 -3.63
CA TYR A 107 13.64 10.31 -4.34
C TYR A 107 12.70 11.27 -3.59
N PHE A 108 13.05 11.74 -2.39
CA PHE A 108 12.24 12.64 -1.56
C PHE A 108 13.05 13.71 -0.83
#